data_AF-A0A1C5G349-F1
#
_entry.id   AF-A0A1C5G349-F1
#
_cell.length_a   1.000
_cell.length_b   1.000
_cell.length_c   1.000
_cell.angle_alpha   90.00
_cell.angle_beta   90.00
_cell.angle_gamma   90.00
#
_symmetry.space_group_name_H-M   'P 1'
#
loop_
_entity.id
_entity.type
_entity.pdbx_description
1 polymer ?
#
loop_
_entity_poly.entity_id
_entity_poly.type
_entity_poly.pdbx_seq_one_letter_code
_entity_poly.pdbx_strand_id
1 'polypeptide(L)' 'MVSVDTWVQWSWRWDATPGEHTLTVRATDVTGETQTGRRQAVAPDGATGWHTVTVTVR' A
#
# COMPACT_ATOMS: atom_id res chain seq x y z
N MET A 1 -9.02 17.50 -9.82
CA MET A 1 -9.95 16.35 -9.88
C MET A 1 -9.09 15.09 -9.86
N VAL A 2 -9.27 14.25 -8.85
CA VAL A 2 -8.76 12.87 -8.88
C VAL A 2 -9.81 12.07 -9.65
N SER A 3 -9.46 11.48 -10.80
CA SER A 3 -10.34 10.52 -11.47
C SER A 3 -10.24 9.18 -10.76
N VAL A 4 -11.32 8.39 -10.76
CA VAL A 4 -11.33 7.01 -10.22
C VAL A 4 -10.30 6.12 -10.92
N ASP A 5 -9.94 6.47 -12.16
CA ASP A 5 -8.96 5.75 -12.98
C ASP A 5 -7.52 6.27 -12.79
N THR A 6 -7.31 7.25 -11.89
CA THR A 6 -5.99 7.83 -11.64
C THR A 6 -5.48 7.41 -10.27
N TRP A 7 -4.20 7.06 -10.23
CA TRP A 7 -3.50 6.73 -9.00
C TRP A 7 -3.43 7.94 -8.05
N VAL A 8 -3.51 7.66 -6.75
CA VAL A 8 -3.33 8.66 -5.69
C VAL A 8 -1.94 8.50 -5.09
N GLN A 9 -1.12 9.54 -5.19
CA GLN A 9 0.13 9.61 -4.42
C GLN A 9 -0.21 9.80 -2.94
N TRP A 10 0.36 8.97 -2.07
CA TRP A 10 0.29 9.13 -0.62
C TRP A 10 1.70 9.16 -0.02
N SER A 11 1.81 9.74 1.18
CA SER A 11 3.03 9.70 1.98
C SER A 11 2.67 9.64 3.47
N TRP A 12 3.53 9.01 4.26
CA TRP A 12 3.41 8.94 5.72
C TRP A 12 4.73 9.37 6.35
N ARG A 13 4.68 10.36 7.24
CA ARG A 13 5.81 10.73 8.09
C ARG A 13 5.77 9.86 9.33
N TRP A 14 6.85 9.14 9.57
CA TRP A 14 6.99 8.21 10.66
C TRP A 14 8.29 8.49 11.41
N ASP A 15 8.19 8.62 12.73
CA ASP A 15 9.34 8.71 13.65
C ASP A 15 9.85 7.29 13.93
N ALA A 16 10.87 6.87 13.18
CA ALA A 16 11.35 5.50 13.17
C ALA A 16 12.45 5.29 14.22
N THR A 17 12.32 4.24 15.02
CA THR A 17 13.39 3.80 15.92
C THR A 17 14.49 3.05 15.15
N PRO A 18 15.76 3.04 15.60
CA PRO A 18 16.78 2.21 15.00
C PRO A 18 16.42 0.72 15.03
N GLY A 19 16.71 0.00 13.96
CA GLY A 19 16.41 -1.43 13.82
C GLY A 19 15.83 -1.80 12.46
N GLU A 20 15.45 -3.07 12.34
CA GLU A 20 14.74 -3.59 11.18
C GLU A 20 13.24 -3.38 11.32
N HIS A 21 12.60 -2.90 10.25
CA HIS A 21 11.17 -2.67 10.20
C HIS A 21 10.56 -3.21 8.91
N THR A 22 9.38 -3.79 9.04
CA THR A 22 8.55 -4.23 7.90
C THR A 22 7.43 -3.23 7.71
N LEU A 23 7.43 -2.56 6.55
CA LEU A 23 6.39 -1.60 6.16
C LEU A 23 5.44 -2.25 5.18
N THR A 24 4.14 -2.14 5.45
CA THR A 24 3.08 -2.74 4.64
C THR A 24 2.02 -1.70 4.31
N VAL A 25 1.62 -1.61 3.05
CA VAL A 25 0.55 -0.69 2.59
C VAL A 25 -0.68 -1.45 2.09
N ARG A 26 -1.86 -0.88 2.37
CA ARG A 26 -3.15 -1.26 1.78
C ARG A 26 -3.94 -0.01 1.35
N ALA A 27 -4.75 -0.15 0.31
CA ALA A 27 -5.69 0.87 -0.15
C ALA A 27 -7.15 0.45 0.11
N THR A 28 -8.03 1.45 0.19
CA THR A 28 -9.49 1.31 0.22
C THR A 28 -10.05 2.13 -0.94
N ASP A 29 -10.93 1.53 -1.74
CA ASP A 29 -11.52 2.20 -2.89
C ASP A 29 -12.70 3.13 -2.50
N VAL A 30 -13.34 3.74 -3.51
CA VAL A 30 -14.50 4.64 -3.30
C VAL A 30 -15.77 3.90 -2.86
N THR A 31 -15.83 2.58 -3.02
CA THR A 31 -16.95 1.74 -2.59
C THR A 31 -16.78 1.26 -1.13
N GLY A 32 -15.60 1.49 -0.54
CA GLY A 32 -15.25 1.08 0.81
C GLY A 32 -14.55 -0.28 0.88
N GLU A 33 -14.26 -0.90 -0.28
CA GLU A 33 -13.56 -2.17 -0.35
C GLU A 33 -12.06 -1.96 -0.08
N THR A 34 -11.54 -2.68 0.92
CA THR A 34 -10.13 -2.62 1.32
C THR A 34 -9.39 -3.85 0.79
N GLN A 35 -8.16 -3.66 0.30
CA GLN A 35 -7.31 -4.76 -0.14
C GLN A 35 -7.17 -5.84 0.95
N THR A 36 -7.46 -7.08 0.58
CA THR A 36 -7.57 -8.21 1.50
C THR A 36 -6.22 -8.86 1.86
N GLY A 37 -5.12 -8.46 1.21
CA GLY A 37 -3.80 -9.06 1.40
C GLY A 37 -3.61 -10.41 0.71
N ARG A 38 -4.68 -10.98 0.14
CA ARG A 38 -4.60 -12.18 -0.72
C ARG A 38 -4.00 -11.79 -2.06
N ARG A 39 -2.96 -12.52 -2.49
CA ARG A 39 -2.31 -12.32 -3.79
C ARG A 39 -3.27 -12.74 -4.91
N GLN A 40 -3.81 -11.78 -5.65
CA GLN A 40 -4.48 -12.04 -6.94
C GLN A 40 -3.61 -11.59 -8.12
N ALA A 41 -3.97 -12.07 -9.30
CA ALA A 41 -3.36 -11.66 -10.56
C ALA A 41 -3.54 -10.15 -10.77
N VAL A 42 -2.50 -9.49 -11.30
CA VAL A 42 -2.35 -8.03 -11.36
C VAL A 42 -3.27 -7.36 -12.40
N ALA A 43 -3.94 -8.14 -13.26
CA ALA A 43 -4.74 -7.62 -14.37
C ALA A 43 -6.22 -7.98 -14.25
N PRO A 44 -7.15 -7.06 -14.58
CA PRO A 44 -6.95 -5.64 -14.90
C PRO A 44 -6.88 -4.73 -13.65
N ASP A 45 -7.25 -5.25 -12.48
CA ASP A 45 -7.56 -4.45 -11.29
C ASP A 45 -6.38 -4.22 -10.32
N GLY A 46 -5.14 -4.45 -10.78
CA GLY A 46 -3.93 -4.24 -10.00
C GLY A 46 -3.64 -5.34 -8.97
N ALA A 47 -2.45 -5.26 -8.35
CA ALA A 47 -2.05 -6.22 -7.33
C ALA A 47 -2.81 -5.97 -6.01
N THR A 48 -3.65 -6.92 -5.57
CA THR A 48 -4.39 -6.85 -4.28
C THR A 48 -3.58 -7.29 -3.06
N GLY A 49 -2.38 -7.84 -3.29
CA GLY A 49 -1.45 -8.17 -2.21
C GLY A 49 -0.93 -6.90 -1.56
N TRP A 50 -0.76 -6.92 -0.23
CA TRP A 50 -0.19 -5.77 0.44
C TRP A 50 1.28 -5.63 0.07
N HIS A 51 1.62 -4.52 -0.58
CA HIS A 51 3.01 -4.24 -0.90
C HIS A 51 3.78 -4.08 0.40
N THR A 52 4.84 -4.87 0.55
CA THR A 52 5.63 -4.98 1.76
C THR A 52 7.09 -4.76 1.44
N VAL A 53 7.75 -3.90 2.21
CA VAL A 53 9.19 -3.64 2.12
C VAL A 53 9.83 -3.78 3.50
N THR A 54 11.04 -4.32 3.55
CA THR A 54 11.86 -4.34 4.76
C THR A 54 12.92 -3.25 4.67
N VAL A 55 13.03 -2.45 5.72
CA VAL A 55 14.01 -1.36 5.82
C VAL A 55 14.80 -1.49 7.12
N THR A 56 16.07 -1.07 7.09
CA THR A 56 16.90 -0.97 8.28
C THR A 56 17.17 0.51 8.57
N VAL A 57 16.73 0.97 9.73
CA VAL A 57 16.97 2.33 10.24
C VAL A 57 18.20 2.28 11.16
N ARG A 58 19.15 3.20 10.94
CA ARG A 58 20.39 3.31 11.71
C ARG A 58 20.40 4.55 12.58
#